data_AF-A0A4U0WRP9-F1
#
_entry.id   AF-A0A4U0WRP9-F1
#
_cell.length_a   1.000
_cell.length_b   1.000
_cell.length_c   1.000
_cell.angle_alpha   90.00
_cell.angle_beta   90.00
_cell.angle_gamma   90.00
#
_symmetry.space_group_name_H-M   'P 1'
#
loop_
_entity.id
_entity.type
_entity.pdbx_description
1 polymer ?
#
loop_
_entity_poly.entity_id
_entity_poly.type
_entity_poly.pdbx_seq_one_letter_code
_entity_poly.pdbx_strand_id
1 'polypeptide(L)'
;MVKKVLAWRQAKRDEASDIWETLQGRNEELAVELVRLAETGDKTYQGLRKSIGNVRALIRAMSELSGVPIEPASQTKLLDACSEVPGVIGGVVPGAGGFDAVALLVEDKEEVVQELQRLLDGWQVSGLAGDVGIVRMLGVREEMEGVRMEDATMYGSWVE
;
A
#
# COMPACT_ATOMS: atom_id res chain seq x y z
N MET A 1 1.08 -10.36 -14.31
CA MET A 1 1.91 -10.67 -13.11
C MET A 1 1.45 -11.94 -12.41
N VAL A 2 0.18 -12.03 -11.98
CA VAL A 2 -0.39 -13.19 -11.26
C VAL A 2 -0.03 -14.56 -11.87
N LYS A 3 -0.17 -14.74 -13.20
CA LYS A 3 0.18 -16.00 -13.88
C LYS A 3 1.64 -16.45 -13.63
N LYS A 4 2.59 -15.50 -13.57
CA LYS A 4 4.01 -15.80 -13.32
C LYS A 4 4.23 -16.21 -11.86
N VAL A 5 3.58 -15.52 -10.92
CA VAL A 5 3.63 -15.88 -9.50
C VAL A 5 3.05 -17.28 -9.27
N LEU A 6 1.92 -17.61 -9.90
CA LEU A 6 1.31 -18.95 -9.80
C LEU A 6 2.20 -20.04 -10.43
N ALA A 7 2.84 -19.76 -11.56
CA ALA A 7 3.81 -20.66 -12.16
C ALA A 7 5.03 -20.89 -11.25
N TRP A 8 5.57 -19.83 -10.64
CA TRP A 8 6.65 -19.95 -9.65
C TRP A 8 6.21 -20.80 -8.46
N ARG A 9 5.03 -20.53 -7.88
CA ARG A 9 4.47 -21.32 -6.78
C ARG A 9 4.32 -22.80 -7.13
N GLN A 10 3.90 -23.12 -8.35
CA GLN A 10 3.80 -24.51 -8.80
C GLN A 10 5.17 -25.19 -8.91
N ALA A 11 6.19 -24.45 -9.35
CA ALA A 11 7.56 -24.95 -9.55
C ALA A 11 8.39 -25.03 -8.26
N LYS A 12 8.10 -24.17 -7.28
CA LYS A 12 8.84 -24.01 -6.00
C LYS A 12 7.88 -24.10 -4.82
N ARG A 13 7.18 -25.23 -4.70
CA ARG A 13 6.05 -25.38 -3.77
C ARG A 13 6.41 -25.12 -2.32
N ASP A 14 7.47 -25.73 -1.81
CA ASP A 14 7.82 -25.63 -0.39
C ASP A 14 8.19 -24.19 -0.02
N GLU A 15 9.11 -23.57 -0.78
CA GLU A 15 9.51 -22.17 -0.62
C GLU A 15 8.32 -21.20 -0.74
N ALA A 16 7.43 -21.44 -1.70
CA ALA A 16 6.25 -20.59 -1.86
C ALA A 16 5.23 -20.79 -0.72
N SER A 17 5.04 -22.02 -0.23
CA SER A 17 4.15 -22.30 0.90
C SER A 17 4.62 -21.61 2.17
N ASP A 18 5.92 -21.65 2.48
CA ASP A 18 6.49 -20.99 3.66
C ASP A 18 6.18 -19.49 3.67
N ILE A 19 6.35 -18.81 2.53
CA ILE A 19 6.02 -17.39 2.39
C ILE A 19 4.52 -17.15 2.52
N TRP A 20 3.68 -17.99 1.91
CA TRP A 20 2.23 -17.82 1.95
C TRP A 20 1.68 -17.96 3.37
N GLU A 21 2.12 -18.99 4.10
CA GLU A 21 1.70 -19.24 5.48
C GLU A 21 2.18 -18.13 6.41
N THR A 22 3.45 -17.72 6.26
CA THR A 22 3.99 -16.61 7.04
C THR A 22 3.27 -15.30 6.74
N LEU A 23 2.98 -15.01 5.47
CA LEU A 23 2.26 -13.81 5.05
C LEU A 23 0.83 -13.79 5.61
N GLN A 24 0.14 -14.93 5.60
CA GLN A 24 -1.17 -15.08 6.22
C GLN A 24 -1.11 -14.73 7.71
N GLY A 25 -0.15 -15.32 8.45
CA GLY A 25 0.03 -15.01 9.87
C GLY A 25 0.32 -13.52 10.13
N ARG A 26 1.15 -12.87 9.30
CA ARG A 26 1.41 -11.42 9.43
C ARG A 26 0.20 -10.55 9.12
N ASN A 27 -0.66 -10.95 8.19
CA ASN A 27 -1.91 -10.26 7.91
C ASN A 27 -2.92 -10.41 9.06
N GLU A 28 -2.96 -11.57 9.70
CA GLU A 28 -3.79 -11.79 10.90
C GLU A 28 -3.29 -10.95 12.08
N GLU A 29 -1.98 -10.90 12.32
CA GLU A 29 -1.37 -10.01 13.33
C GLU A 29 -1.66 -8.53 13.05
N LEU A 30 -1.62 -8.11 11.78
CA LEU A 30 -2.00 -6.76 11.35
C LEU A 30 -3.46 -6.46 11.69
N ALA A 31 -4.38 -7.40 11.40
CA ALA A 31 -5.79 -7.24 11.71
C ALA A 31 -6.04 -7.14 13.22
N VAL A 32 -5.39 -7.98 14.02
CA VAL A 32 -5.48 -7.93 15.50
C VAL A 32 -5.03 -6.57 16.03
N GLU A 33 -3.93 -6.03 15.52
CA GLU A 33 -3.43 -4.72 15.95
C GLU A 33 -4.37 -3.58 15.55
N LEU A 34 -4.97 -3.63 14.35
CA LEU A 34 -5.99 -2.65 13.93
C LEU A 34 -7.22 -2.69 14.84
N VAL A 35 -7.72 -3.89 15.17
CA VAL A 35 -8.85 -4.05 16.10
C VAL A 35 -8.49 -3.50 17.48
N ARG A 36 -7.31 -3.84 18.02
CA ARG A 36 -6.84 -3.32 19.30
C ARG A 36 -6.84 -1.79 19.32
N LEU A 37 -6.28 -1.16 18.29
CA LEU A 37 -6.21 0.31 18.20
C LEU A 37 -7.61 0.93 18.12
N ALA A 38 -8.53 0.32 17.36
CA ALA A 38 -9.91 0.79 17.25
C ALA A 38 -10.68 0.68 18.58
N GLU A 39 -10.50 -0.42 19.33
CA GLU A 39 -11.19 -0.64 20.60
C GLU A 39 -10.62 0.19 21.75
N THR A 40 -9.30 0.39 21.77
CA THR A 40 -8.62 1.11 22.85
C THR A 40 -8.55 2.62 22.62
N GLY A 41 -8.69 3.08 21.37
CA GLY A 41 -8.46 4.47 20.99
C GLY A 41 -6.99 4.91 21.13
N ASP A 42 -6.07 3.96 21.32
CA ASP A 42 -4.63 4.22 21.41
C ASP A 42 -4.12 4.80 20.08
N LYS A 43 -3.28 5.83 20.18
CA LYS A 43 -2.66 6.52 19.03
C LYS A 43 -1.18 6.19 18.89
N THR A 44 -0.72 5.15 19.56
CA THR A 44 0.66 4.67 19.50
C THR A 44 0.80 3.64 18.37
N TYR A 45 1.16 4.10 17.18
CA TYR A 45 1.15 3.26 15.98
C TYR A 45 2.41 2.40 15.77
N GLN A 46 3.27 2.22 16.77
CA GLN A 46 4.52 1.46 16.61
C GLN A 46 4.28 -0.02 16.28
N GLY A 47 3.28 -0.64 16.91
CA GLY A 47 2.86 -2.02 16.60
C GLY A 47 2.38 -2.12 15.15
N LEU A 48 1.49 -1.21 14.75
CA LEU A 48 0.94 -1.15 13.41
C LEU A 48 2.01 -0.92 12.32
N ARG A 49 2.94 0.02 12.54
CA ARG A 49 4.11 0.25 11.68
C ARG A 49 4.91 -1.02 11.46
N LYS A 50 5.18 -1.76 12.54
CA LYS A 50 5.93 -3.02 12.49
C LYS A 50 5.16 -4.09 11.70
N SER A 51 3.86 -4.23 11.92
CA SER A 51 3.02 -5.20 11.20
C SER A 51 3.00 -4.93 9.70
N ILE A 52 2.80 -3.67 9.28
CA ILE A 52 2.86 -3.27 7.86
C ILE A 52 4.25 -3.57 7.28
N GLY A 53 5.32 -3.23 8.01
CA GLY A 53 6.70 -3.51 7.58
C GLY A 53 6.98 -5.00 7.38
N ASN A 54 6.48 -5.86 8.27
CA ASN A 54 6.61 -7.31 8.16
C ASN A 54 5.90 -7.87 6.92
N VAL A 55 4.68 -7.39 6.64
CA VAL A 55 3.93 -7.77 5.43
C VAL A 55 4.71 -7.36 4.18
N ARG A 56 5.17 -6.10 4.10
CA ARG A 56 5.97 -5.62 2.95
C ARG A 56 7.25 -6.41 2.74
N ALA A 57 7.94 -6.79 3.82
CA ALA A 57 9.16 -7.60 3.71
C ALA A 57 8.91 -8.95 3.00
N LEU A 58 7.78 -9.61 3.31
CA LEU A 58 7.39 -10.85 2.66
C LEU A 58 6.96 -10.63 1.20
N ILE A 59 6.28 -9.51 0.89
CA ILE A 59 5.94 -9.16 -0.49
C ILE A 59 7.19 -8.89 -1.35
N ARG A 60 8.22 -8.24 -0.78
CA ARG A 60 9.51 -8.05 -1.46
C ARG A 60 10.23 -9.38 -1.65
N ALA A 61 10.30 -10.24 -0.64
CA ALA A 61 10.87 -11.58 -0.76
C ALA A 61 10.15 -12.40 -1.84
N MET A 62 8.81 -12.35 -1.88
CA MET A 62 8.02 -12.98 -2.94
C MET A 62 8.35 -12.39 -4.32
N SER A 63 8.61 -11.09 -4.41
CA SER A 63 8.99 -10.43 -5.66
C SER A 63 10.33 -10.96 -6.19
N GLU A 64 11.32 -11.06 -5.30
CA GLU A 64 12.66 -11.57 -5.62
C GLU A 64 12.63 -13.02 -6.07
N LEU A 65 11.98 -13.90 -5.29
CA LEU A 65 11.96 -15.34 -5.56
C LEU A 65 11.15 -15.70 -6.81
N SER A 66 10.04 -15.00 -7.04
CA SER A 66 9.21 -15.22 -8.23
C SER A 66 9.72 -14.51 -9.49
N GLY A 67 10.65 -13.56 -9.35
CA GLY A 67 11.06 -12.67 -10.43
C GLY A 67 9.93 -11.77 -10.95
N VAL A 68 8.89 -11.55 -10.15
CA VAL A 68 7.74 -10.69 -10.48
C VAL A 68 7.84 -9.42 -9.63
N PRO A 69 7.77 -8.22 -10.23
CA PRO A 69 7.85 -6.97 -9.46
C PRO A 69 6.52 -6.69 -8.74
N ILE A 70 6.25 -7.36 -7.61
CA ILE A 70 5.04 -7.11 -6.80
C ILE A 70 5.23 -5.81 -6.01
N GLU A 71 6.32 -5.70 -5.24
CA GLU A 71 6.83 -4.43 -4.71
C GLU A 71 8.20 -4.15 -5.37
N PRO A 72 8.24 -3.46 -6.51
CA PRO A 72 9.51 -3.13 -7.16
C PRO A 72 10.31 -2.11 -6.35
N ALA A 73 11.64 -2.09 -6.56
CA ALA A 73 12.56 -1.23 -5.82
C ALA A 73 12.20 0.26 -5.85
N SER A 74 11.59 0.73 -6.95
CA SER A 74 11.13 2.11 -7.07
C SER A 74 9.92 2.41 -6.17
N GLN A 75 8.99 1.47 -6.01
CA GLN A 75 7.90 1.59 -5.04
C GLN A 75 8.38 1.41 -3.60
N THR A 76 9.36 0.54 -3.35
CA THR A 76 9.99 0.44 -2.02
C THR A 76 10.56 1.78 -1.60
N LYS A 77 11.33 2.45 -2.48
CA LYS A 77 11.88 3.78 -2.20
C LYS A 77 10.80 4.83 -1.93
N LEU A 78 9.73 4.84 -2.72
CA LEU A 78 8.61 5.76 -2.51
C LEU A 78 7.94 5.52 -1.16
N LEU A 79 7.57 4.27 -0.86
CA LEU A 79 6.94 3.90 0.40
C LEU A 79 7.82 4.22 1.60
N ASP A 80 9.13 3.98 1.49
CA ASP A 80 10.08 4.24 2.58
C ASP A 80 10.19 5.75 2.83
N ALA A 81 10.31 6.57 1.77
CA ALA A 81 10.32 8.03 1.91
C ALA A 81 9.00 8.59 2.48
N CYS A 82 7.85 8.09 2.03
CA CYS A 82 6.56 8.46 2.59
C CYS A 82 6.45 8.07 4.07
N SER A 83 7.02 6.92 4.48
CA SER A 83 6.95 6.43 5.85
C SER A 83 7.76 7.28 6.85
N GLU A 84 8.74 8.07 6.37
CA GLU A 84 9.50 9.02 7.17
C GLU A 84 8.72 10.32 7.48
N VAL A 85 7.62 10.58 6.76
CA VAL A 85 6.78 11.77 7.03
C VAL A 85 6.04 11.58 8.36
N PRO A 86 6.17 12.52 9.31
CA PRO A 86 5.44 12.46 10.58
C PRO A 86 3.93 12.32 10.35
N GLY A 87 3.30 11.38 11.07
CA GLY A 87 1.88 11.05 10.91
C GLY A 87 1.57 10.00 9.84
N VAL A 88 2.52 9.62 8.97
CA VAL A 88 2.34 8.47 8.09
C VAL A 88 2.63 7.19 8.85
N ILE A 89 1.63 6.32 9.01
CA ILE A 89 1.73 5.06 9.77
C ILE A 89 2.40 3.97 8.93
N GLY A 90 2.18 3.97 7.63
CA GLY A 90 2.81 3.04 6.70
C GLY A 90 2.11 3.05 5.37
N GLY A 91 2.49 2.14 4.48
CA GLY A 91 1.83 1.99 3.19
C GLY A 91 2.14 0.67 2.54
N VAL A 92 1.52 0.40 1.41
CA VAL A 92 1.69 -0.83 0.63
C VAL A 92 1.58 -0.53 -0.87
N VAL A 93 2.07 -1.44 -1.70
CA VAL A 93 1.69 -1.48 -3.12
C VAL A 93 0.38 -2.26 -3.22
N PRO A 94 -0.75 -1.62 -3.61
CA PRO A 94 -2.05 -2.27 -3.62
C PRO A 94 -2.23 -3.20 -4.83
N GLY A 95 -3.25 -4.07 -4.73
CA GLY A 95 -3.68 -4.92 -5.83
C GLY A 95 -2.64 -5.97 -6.23
N ALA A 96 -2.40 -6.11 -7.53
CA ALA A 96 -1.44 -7.09 -8.04
C ALA A 96 0.03 -6.70 -7.77
N GLY A 97 0.29 -5.46 -7.33
CA GLY A 97 1.62 -4.88 -7.24
C GLY A 97 2.03 -4.12 -8.50
N GLY A 98 3.34 -3.89 -8.65
CA GLY A 98 3.94 -3.26 -9.82
C GLY A 98 4.18 -1.77 -9.63
N PHE A 99 3.97 -0.97 -10.67
CA PHE A 99 4.42 0.42 -10.75
C PHE A 99 3.26 1.44 -10.72
N ASP A 100 2.02 0.98 -10.51
CA ASP A 100 0.82 1.78 -10.73
C ASP A 100 0.56 2.79 -9.60
N ALA A 101 0.46 2.29 -8.35
CA ALA A 101 0.10 3.12 -7.21
C ALA A 101 0.73 2.61 -5.91
N VAL A 102 0.64 3.44 -4.88
CA VAL A 102 0.83 3.07 -3.46
C VAL A 102 -0.39 3.53 -2.67
N ALA A 103 -0.73 2.79 -1.62
CA ALA A 103 -1.71 3.19 -0.63
C ALA A 103 -1.00 3.50 0.68
N LEU A 104 -1.33 4.63 1.30
CA LEU A 104 -0.77 5.04 2.59
C LEU A 104 -1.86 5.04 3.66
N LEU A 105 -1.50 4.57 4.85
CA LEU A 105 -2.27 4.76 6.07
C LEU A 105 -1.63 5.91 6.85
N VAL A 106 -2.41 6.92 7.17
CA VAL A 106 -1.93 8.16 7.78
C VAL A 106 -2.86 8.58 8.93
N GLU A 107 -2.34 9.38 9.85
CA GLU A 107 -3.18 10.12 10.79
C GLU A 107 -4.07 11.10 10.01
N ASP A 108 -5.36 11.15 10.35
CA ASP A 108 -6.30 12.09 9.72
C ASP A 108 -6.06 13.52 10.21
N LYS A 109 -5.05 14.14 9.61
CA LYS A 109 -4.56 15.48 9.89
C LYS A 109 -4.20 16.15 8.58
N GLU A 110 -4.65 17.39 8.41
CA GLU A 110 -4.41 18.15 7.19
C GLU A 110 -2.91 18.38 6.97
N GLU A 111 -2.15 18.58 8.05
CA GLU A 111 -0.71 18.82 7.99
C GLU A 111 0.02 17.61 7.38
N VAL A 112 -0.41 16.39 7.68
CA VAL A 112 0.19 15.16 7.15
C VAL A 112 -0.02 15.06 5.64
N VAL A 113 -1.22 15.41 5.17
CA VAL A 113 -1.55 15.46 3.75
C VAL A 113 -0.72 16.53 3.03
N GLN A 114 -0.54 17.70 3.63
CA GLN A 114 0.25 18.79 3.06
C GLN A 114 1.76 18.44 2.99
N GLU A 115 2.31 17.79 4.01
CA GLU A 115 3.70 17.30 4.01
C GLU A 115 3.91 16.23 2.93
N LEU A 116 2.96 15.29 2.80
CA LEU A 116 3.00 14.30 1.73
C LEU A 116 2.94 14.95 0.34
N GLN A 117 2.05 15.92 0.13
CA GLN A 117 1.99 16.64 -1.15
C GLN A 117 3.33 17.30 -1.48
N ARG A 118 3.95 17.98 -0.50
CA ARG A 118 5.27 18.61 -0.68
C ARG A 118 6.37 17.60 -1.01
N LEU A 119 6.39 16.44 -0.35
CA LEU A 119 7.32 15.37 -0.66
C LEU A 119 7.13 14.88 -2.11
N LEU A 120 5.89 14.68 -2.52
CA LEU A 120 5.55 14.11 -3.82
C LEU A 120 5.75 15.10 -4.99
N ASP A 121 5.54 16.40 -4.78
CA ASP A 121 5.80 17.44 -5.79
C ASP A 121 7.29 17.50 -6.20
N GLY A 122 8.18 17.20 -5.25
CA GLY A 122 9.62 17.11 -5.48
C GLY A 122 10.11 15.71 -5.85
N TRP A 123 9.23 14.71 -5.97
CA TRP A 123 9.64 13.33 -6.13
C TRP A 123 10.19 13.08 -7.54
N GLN A 124 11.46 12.70 -7.62
CA GLN A 124 12.11 12.31 -8.86
C GLN A 124 12.81 10.97 -8.65
N VAL A 125 12.45 9.97 -9.46
CA VAL A 125 13.20 8.71 -9.52
C VAL A 125 14.01 8.71 -10.81
N SER A 126 15.33 8.84 -10.70
CA SER A 126 16.25 8.66 -11.82
C SER A 126 17.05 7.36 -11.66
N GLY A 127 17.13 6.55 -12.72
CA GLY A 127 18.16 5.51 -12.84
C GLY A 127 17.82 4.15 -12.23
N LEU A 128 16.53 3.83 -12.07
CA LEU A 128 16.07 2.48 -11.73
C LEU A 128 15.28 1.90 -12.91
N ALA A 129 15.41 0.59 -13.15
CA ALA A 129 14.63 -0.08 -14.19
C ALA A 129 13.12 0.04 -13.89
N GLY A 130 12.39 0.72 -14.78
CA GLY A 130 10.99 1.11 -14.57
C GLY A 130 10.87 2.45 -13.86
N ASP A 131 11.43 3.51 -14.48
CA ASP A 131 11.37 4.90 -14.01
C ASP A 131 9.97 5.21 -13.50
N VAL A 132 9.85 5.39 -12.19
CA VAL A 132 8.63 5.91 -11.58
C VAL A 132 8.59 7.37 -12.00
N GLY A 133 7.68 7.65 -12.93
CA GLY A 133 7.44 8.99 -13.46
C GLY A 133 6.86 9.91 -12.39
N ILE A 134 6.08 10.90 -12.84
CA ILE A 134 5.45 11.86 -11.94
C ILE A 134 4.49 11.12 -11.01
N VAL A 135 4.77 11.14 -9.70
CA VAL A 135 3.85 10.65 -8.67
C VAL A 135 2.88 11.77 -8.31
N ARG A 136 1.59 11.46 -8.26
CA ARG A 136 0.55 12.40 -7.84
C ARG A 136 -0.26 11.78 -6.73
N MET A 137 -0.52 12.56 -5.69
CA MET A 137 -1.50 12.18 -4.68
C MET A 137 -2.90 12.27 -5.30
N LEU A 138 -3.66 11.19 -5.14
CA LEU A 138 -5.08 11.20 -5.46
C LEU A 138 -5.82 11.71 -4.22
N GLY A 139 -6.80 12.60 -4.41
CA GLY A 139 -7.68 13.09 -3.33
C GLY A 139 -8.69 12.03 -2.85
N VAL A 140 -8.34 10.75 -2.97
CA VAL A 140 -9.17 9.61 -2.59
C VAL A 140 -8.77 9.19 -1.18
N ARG A 141 -9.76 9.11 -0.31
CA ARG A 141 -9.64 8.60 1.07
C ARG A 141 -10.48 7.33 1.21
N GLU A 142 -10.33 6.62 2.33
CA GLU A 142 -11.22 5.53 2.68
C GLU A 142 -12.68 6.01 2.69
N GLU A 143 -13.59 5.13 2.26
CA GLU A 143 -15.01 5.44 2.27
C GLU A 143 -15.79 4.22 2.78
N MET A 144 -16.80 4.47 3.61
CA MET A 144 -17.54 3.44 4.36
C MET A 144 -19.04 3.41 4.00
N GLU A 145 -19.54 4.36 3.21
CA GLU A 145 -20.96 4.45 2.83
C GLU A 145 -21.42 3.35 1.85
N GLY A 146 -20.52 2.70 1.13
CA GLY A 146 -20.87 1.63 0.18
C GLY A 146 -21.75 2.13 -0.97
N VAL A 147 -22.93 1.54 -1.19
CA VAL A 147 -23.86 1.94 -2.26
C VAL A 147 -24.76 3.07 -1.79
N ARG A 148 -24.79 4.17 -2.53
CA ARG A 148 -25.69 5.32 -2.29
C ARG A 148 -26.64 5.56 -3.47
N MET A 149 -27.85 5.99 -3.15
CA MET A 149 -28.80 6.52 -4.14
C MET A 149 -28.49 8.00 -4.31
N GLU A 150 -28.16 8.41 -5.54
CA GLU A 150 -27.89 9.81 -5.87
C GLU A 150 -29.05 10.44 -6.62
N ASP A 151 -29.25 11.74 -6.43
CA ASP A 151 -30.23 12.51 -7.18
C ASP A 151 -29.71 12.74 -8.61
N ALA A 152 -30.32 12.11 -9.61
CA ALA A 152 -29.91 12.23 -11.00
C ALA A 152 -29.87 13.68 -11.51
N THR A 153 -30.61 14.60 -10.90
CA THR A 153 -30.64 16.01 -11.30
C THR A 153 -29.30 16.73 -11.06
N MET A 154 -28.45 16.22 -10.17
CA MET A 154 -27.11 16.77 -9.92
C MET A 154 -26.15 16.63 -11.12
N TYR A 155 -26.50 15.75 -12.07
CA TYR A 155 -25.75 15.52 -13.30
C TYR A 155 -26.31 16.31 -14.50
N GLY A 156 -27.24 17.25 -14.28
CA GLY A 156 -28.07 17.87 -15.33
C GLY A 156 -27.37 18.23 -16.64
N SER A 157 -26.18 18.83 -16.61
CA SER A 157 -25.43 19.23 -17.82
C SER A 157 -24.80 18.08 -18.61
N TRP A 158 -24.85 16.85 -18.10
CA TRP A 158 -24.33 15.63 -18.74
C TRP A 158 -25.43 14.72 -19.30
N VAL A 159 -26.70 15.03 -19.00
CA VAL A 159 -27.86 14.19 -19.35
C VAL A 159 -28.76 14.84 -20.44
N GLU A 160 -28.48 16.09 -20.81
CA GLU A 160 -29.03 16.76 -22.00
C GLU A 160 -28.13 16.56 -23.23
#